data_AF-A0A351UPP0-F1
#
_entry.id   AF-A0A351UPP0-F1
#
_cell.length_a   1.000
_cell.length_b   1.000
_cell.length_c   1.000
_cell.angle_alpha   90.00
_cell.angle_beta   90.00
_cell.angle_gamma   90.00
#
_symmetry.space_group_name_H-M   'P 1'
#
loop_
_entity.id
_entity.type
_entity.pdbx_description
1 polymer ?
#
loop_
_entity_poly.entity_id
_entity_poly.type
_entity_poly.pdbx_seq_one_letter_code
_entity_poly.pdbx_strand_id
1 'polypeptide(L)'
;MTKRKGQTLIEVVVATMIAAISATAVFSVVLTTTISTARSDKREAAALMLKRAQETLKNYVSAVPTESAYVPNAGKWSADSSGVWALEPGTHDISSLMNCPYLVGNPANPVINPKCDACSQSSSVCSFTYTVTTLPCGFNAAGMDVTRTQCKQVDFSLKYPDAN
;
A
#
# COMPACT_ATOMS: atom_id res chain seq x y z
N MET A 1 45.95 49.57 -25.67
CA MET A 1 45.52 48.23 -26.12
C MET A 1 46.09 47.19 -25.17
N THR A 2 45.27 46.61 -24.30
CA THR A 2 45.69 45.53 -23.39
C THR A 2 45.67 44.20 -24.14
N LYS A 3 46.83 43.54 -24.24
CA LYS A 3 47.00 42.23 -24.88
C LYS A 3 46.23 41.18 -24.07
N ARG A 4 45.17 40.59 -24.64
CA ARG A 4 44.46 39.47 -24.02
C ARG A 4 45.35 38.21 -24.11
N LYS A 5 45.56 37.53 -22.98
CA LYS A 5 46.24 36.22 -22.97
C LYS A 5 45.33 35.23 -23.70
N GLY A 6 45.88 34.53 -24.70
CA GLY A 6 45.14 33.51 -25.43
C GLY A 6 44.76 32.37 -24.50
N GLN A 7 43.51 31.92 -24.56
CA GLN A 7 43.02 30.79 -23.79
C GLN A 7 43.69 29.52 -24.33
N THR A 8 44.32 28.74 -23.46
CA THR A 8 45.01 27.52 -23.87
C THR A 8 44.00 26.40 -24.06
N LEU A 9 44.20 25.54 -25.07
CA LEU A 9 43.27 24.43 -25.36
C LEU A 9 43.07 23.52 -24.13
N ILE A 10 44.11 23.33 -23.33
CA ILE A 10 44.05 22.55 -22.09
C ILE A 10 43.09 23.13 -21.05
N GLU A 11 42.99 24.45 -20.94
CA GLU A 11 42.10 25.13 -19.99
C GLU A 11 40.62 24.87 -20.34
N VAL A 12 40.29 24.87 -21.64
CA VAL A 12 38.95 24.55 -22.13
C VAL A 12 38.61 23.08 -21.91
N VAL A 13 39.56 22.17 -22.14
CA VAL A 13 39.35 20.73 -21.91
C VAL A 13 39.15 20.42 -20.43
N VAL A 14 39.94 21.02 -19.54
CA VAL A 14 39.76 20.83 -18.08
C VAL A 14 38.42 21.43 -17.62
N ALA A 15 38.07 22.62 -18.09
CA ALA A 15 36.79 23.25 -17.75
C ALA A 15 35.59 22.41 -18.21
N THR A 16 35.64 21.85 -19.43
CA THR A 16 34.57 20.98 -19.95
C THR A 16 34.48 19.66 -19.19
N MET A 17 35.61 19.06 -18.80
CA MET A 17 35.61 17.85 -17.98
C MET A 17 34.98 18.09 -16.60
N ILE A 18 35.33 19.20 -15.94
CA ILE A 18 34.73 19.58 -14.65
C ILE A 18 33.22 19.84 -14.80
N ALA A 19 32.81 20.55 -15.86
CA ALA A 19 31.41 20.81 -16.15
C ALA A 19 30.62 19.52 -16.42
N ALA A 20 31.20 18.55 -17.13
CA ALA A 20 30.57 17.26 -17.40
C ALA A 20 30.37 16.46 -16.09
N ILE A 21 31.40 16.40 -15.23
CA ILE A 21 31.31 15.68 -13.95
C ILE A 21 30.25 16.31 -13.05
N SER A 22 30.23 17.63 -12.91
CA SER A 22 29.23 18.32 -12.08
C SER A 22 27.80 18.13 -12.61
N ALA A 23 27.60 18.20 -13.92
CA ALA A 23 26.30 17.95 -14.54
C ALA A 23 25.79 16.52 -14.27
N THR A 24 26.65 15.51 -14.44
CA THR A 24 26.27 14.11 -14.18
C THR A 24 25.95 13.85 -12.70
N ALA A 25 26.68 14.48 -11.77
CA ALA A 25 26.43 14.37 -10.35
C ALA A 25 25.05 14.94 -9.97
N VAL A 26 24.72 16.14 -10.45
CA VAL A 26 23.41 16.77 -10.17
C VAL A 26 22.28 15.94 -10.76
N PHE A 27 22.42 15.48 -12.00
CA PHE A 27 21.38 14.66 -12.65
C PHE A 27 21.17 13.34 -11.90
N SER A 28 22.25 12.70 -11.44
CA SER A 28 22.16 11.46 -10.65
C SER A 28 21.40 11.67 -9.34
N VAL A 29 21.65 12.78 -8.64
CA VAL A 29 20.93 13.12 -7.40
C VAL A 29 19.45 13.36 -7.68
N VAL A 30 19.11 14.14 -8.70
CA VAL A 30 17.71 14.45 -9.06
C VAL A 30 16.95 13.20 -9.48
N LEU A 31 17.57 12.32 -10.28
CA LEU A 31 16.94 11.06 -10.67
C LEU A 31 16.74 10.14 -9.46
N THR A 32 17.71 10.08 -8.55
CA THR A 32 17.62 9.27 -7.34
C THR A 32 16.52 9.77 -6.40
N THR A 33 16.39 11.09 -6.22
CA THR A 33 15.35 11.66 -5.34
C THR A 33 13.96 11.44 -5.89
N THR A 34 13.74 11.64 -7.19
CA THR A 34 12.42 11.48 -7.83
C THR A 34 11.90 10.03 -7.80
N ILE A 35 12.78 9.04 -8.04
CA ILE A 35 12.41 7.62 -7.93
C ILE A 35 12.16 7.23 -6.47
N SER A 36 12.94 7.80 -5.53
CA SER A 36 12.80 7.52 -4.11
C SER A 36 11.46 8.02 -3.54
N THR A 37 11.04 9.25 -3.86
CA THR A 37 9.77 9.82 -3.38
C THR A 37 8.57 9.04 -3.90
N ALA A 38 8.54 8.75 -5.20
CA ALA A 38 7.44 7.98 -5.80
C ALA A 38 7.29 6.57 -5.19
N ARG A 39 8.41 5.93 -4.83
CA ARG A 39 8.40 4.64 -4.12
C ARG A 39 7.94 4.78 -2.67
N SER A 40 8.32 5.87 -2.00
CA SER A 40 7.90 6.16 -0.62
C SER A 40 6.39 6.38 -0.53
N ASP A 41 5.84 7.23 -1.39
CA ASP A 41 4.40 7.55 -1.40
C ASP A 41 3.56 6.30 -1.61
N LYS A 42 3.98 5.40 -2.51
CA LYS A 42 3.33 4.09 -2.74
C LYS A 42 3.37 3.18 -1.50
N ARG A 43 4.47 3.21 -0.73
CA ARG A 43 4.59 2.42 0.51
C ARG A 43 3.70 2.98 1.61
N GLU A 44 3.64 4.30 1.74
CA GLU A 44 2.77 4.97 2.71
C GLU A 44 1.30 4.75 2.39
N ALA A 45 0.94 4.87 1.11
CA ALA A 45 -0.36 4.50 0.56
C ALA A 45 -0.78 3.09 0.95
N ALA A 46 0.06 2.10 0.63
CA ALA A 46 -0.17 0.70 0.95
C ALA A 46 -0.30 0.46 2.45
N ALA A 47 0.56 1.08 3.27
CA ALA A 47 0.53 0.96 4.72
C ALA A 47 -0.77 1.54 5.31
N LEU A 48 -1.25 2.66 4.78
CA LEU A 48 -2.51 3.27 5.21
C LEU A 48 -3.71 2.39 4.88
N MET A 49 -3.73 1.76 3.71
CA MET A 49 -4.79 0.80 3.34
C MET A 49 -4.78 -0.44 4.24
N LEU A 50 -3.60 -0.99 4.53
CA LEU A 50 -3.45 -2.11 5.47
C LEU A 50 -3.95 -1.74 6.88
N LYS A 51 -3.60 -0.56 7.38
CA LYS A 51 -4.10 -0.09 8.69
C LYS A 51 -5.61 0.06 8.71
N ARG A 52 -6.20 0.65 7.67
CA ARG A 52 -7.66 0.76 7.56
C ARG A 52 -8.34 -0.61 7.55
N ALA A 53 -7.80 -1.57 6.80
CA ALA A 53 -8.32 -2.93 6.77
C ALA A 53 -8.20 -3.61 8.15
N GLN A 54 -7.07 -3.44 8.84
CA GLN A 54 -6.86 -3.96 10.18
C GLN A 54 -7.82 -3.36 11.21
N GLU A 55 -7.99 -2.04 11.22
CA GLU A 55 -8.92 -1.35 12.12
C GLU A 55 -10.36 -1.78 11.84
N THR A 56 -10.71 -1.94 10.57
CA THR A 56 -12.02 -2.45 10.17
C THR A 56 -12.26 -3.85 10.70
N LEU A 57 -11.31 -4.79 10.51
CA LEU A 57 -11.43 -6.16 11.02
C LEU A 57 -11.45 -6.24 12.55
N LYS A 58 -10.73 -5.36 13.25
CA LYS A 58 -10.83 -5.25 14.72
C LYS A 58 -12.25 -4.92 15.17
N ASN A 59 -13.01 -4.15 14.40
CA ASN A 59 -14.42 -3.85 14.72
C ASN A 59 -15.36 -5.05 14.52
N TYR A 60 -14.94 -6.11 13.81
CA TYR A 60 -15.68 -7.37 13.71
C TYR A 60 -15.36 -8.33 14.85
N VAL A 61 -14.27 -8.09 15.60
CA VAL A 61 -13.93 -8.86 16.81
C VAL A 61 -14.72 -8.29 17.98
N SER A 62 -15.84 -8.93 18.32
CA SER A 62 -16.58 -8.60 19.54
C SER A 62 -16.12 -9.43 20.73
N ALA A 63 -16.07 -8.80 21.90
CA ALA A 63 -15.91 -9.51 23.17
C ALA A 63 -17.13 -10.38 23.52
N VAL A 64 -18.30 -10.10 22.93
CA VAL A 64 -19.55 -10.83 23.18
C VAL A 64 -20.23 -11.17 21.84
N PRO A 65 -19.87 -12.30 21.19
CA PRO A 65 -20.40 -12.67 19.88
C PRO A 65 -21.92 -12.85 19.82
N THR A 66 -22.57 -13.03 20.98
CA THR A 66 -24.00 -13.29 21.09
C THR A 66 -24.86 -12.02 21.21
N GLU A 67 -24.26 -10.85 21.41
CA GLU A 67 -24.99 -9.61 21.65
C GLU A 67 -24.77 -8.60 20.53
N SER A 68 -25.79 -8.39 19.70
CA SER A 68 -25.75 -7.46 18.56
C SER A 68 -25.48 -6.00 18.97
N ALA A 69 -25.69 -5.63 20.23
CA ALA A 69 -25.38 -4.31 20.77
C ALA A 69 -23.87 -4.02 20.84
N TYR A 70 -23.02 -5.06 20.89
CA TYR A 70 -21.57 -4.97 21.00
C TYR A 70 -20.84 -5.36 19.72
N VAL A 71 -21.56 -5.46 18.60
CA VAL A 71 -20.99 -5.77 17.28
C VAL A 71 -21.51 -4.74 16.27
N PRO A 72 -20.92 -3.53 16.21
CA PRO A 72 -21.38 -2.48 15.29
C PRO A 72 -21.27 -2.92 13.82
N ASN A 73 -20.35 -3.84 13.52
CA ASN A 73 -20.20 -4.48 12.22
C ASN A 73 -20.32 -6.01 12.38
N ALA A 74 -21.51 -6.52 12.69
CA ALA A 74 -21.74 -7.97 12.70
C ALA A 74 -21.85 -8.50 11.27
N GLY A 75 -21.19 -9.62 10.98
CA GLY A 75 -21.44 -10.39 9.76
C GLY A 75 -20.41 -10.20 8.65
N LYS A 76 -20.91 -9.86 7.47
CA LYS A 76 -20.14 -9.82 6.23
C LYS A 76 -19.52 -8.45 6.03
N TRP A 77 -18.27 -8.40 5.62
CA TRP A 77 -17.66 -7.14 5.25
C TRP A 77 -18.10 -6.76 3.84
N SER A 78 -18.71 -5.59 3.66
CA SER A 78 -19.17 -5.10 2.36
C SER A 78 -18.08 -4.97 1.30
N ALA A 79 -16.82 -4.81 1.71
CA ALA A 79 -15.69 -4.75 0.81
C ALA A 79 -15.20 -6.13 0.34
N ASP A 80 -15.61 -7.18 1.05
CA ASP A 80 -15.23 -8.56 0.78
C ASP A 80 -16.16 -9.17 -0.28
N SER A 81 -15.59 -9.54 -1.43
CA SER A 81 -16.34 -10.11 -2.55
C SER A 81 -16.72 -11.58 -2.33
N SER A 82 -16.13 -12.26 -1.33
CA SER A 82 -16.40 -13.66 -1.03
C SER A 82 -17.80 -13.90 -0.45
N GLY A 83 -18.44 -12.86 0.10
CA GLY A 83 -19.79 -12.96 0.66
C GLY A 83 -19.91 -13.85 1.90
N VAL A 84 -18.79 -14.18 2.54
CA VAL A 84 -18.73 -14.94 3.81
C VAL A 84 -18.57 -14.00 5.01
N TRP A 85 -18.54 -14.54 6.23
CA TRP A 85 -18.29 -13.73 7.42
C TRP A 85 -16.86 -13.19 7.40
N ALA A 86 -16.66 -11.96 7.85
CA ALA A 86 -15.35 -11.28 7.77
C ALA A 86 -14.21 -11.99 8.55
N LEU A 87 -14.55 -12.89 9.48
CA LEU A 87 -13.61 -13.66 10.30
C LEU A 87 -13.78 -15.18 10.12
N GLU A 88 -14.47 -15.59 9.05
CA GLU A 88 -14.58 -17.00 8.68
C GLU A 88 -13.20 -17.53 8.25
N PRO A 89 -12.79 -18.76 8.61
CA PRO A 89 -11.54 -19.31 8.12
C PRO A 89 -11.54 -19.41 6.59
N GLY A 90 -10.55 -18.83 5.92
CA GLY A 90 -10.51 -18.79 4.47
C GLY A 90 -9.74 -17.59 3.92
N THR A 91 -9.72 -17.47 2.59
CA THR A 91 -9.15 -16.32 1.89
C THR A 91 -10.27 -15.43 1.38
N HIS A 92 -10.14 -14.15 1.69
CA HIS A 92 -11.12 -13.11 1.42
C HIS A 92 -10.51 -12.07 0.48
N ASP A 93 -11.32 -11.54 -0.42
CA ASP A 93 -10.88 -10.54 -1.40
C ASP A 93 -11.50 -9.19 -1.12
N ILE A 94 -10.63 -8.25 -0.72
CA ILE A 94 -10.95 -6.86 -0.40
C ILE A 94 -10.31 -5.91 -1.39
N SER A 95 -10.04 -6.39 -2.62
CA SER A 95 -9.49 -5.57 -3.69
C SER A 95 -10.38 -4.36 -4.02
N SER A 96 -11.67 -4.41 -3.66
CA SER A 96 -12.59 -3.27 -3.76
C SER A 96 -12.18 -2.06 -2.90
N LEU A 97 -11.42 -2.26 -1.81
CA LEU A 97 -10.84 -1.18 -1.00
C LEU A 97 -9.70 -0.46 -1.72
N MET A 98 -9.08 -1.11 -2.71
CA MET A 98 -8.04 -0.53 -3.52
C MET A 98 -8.58 0.33 -4.67
N ASN A 99 -9.91 0.49 -4.80
CA ASN A 99 -10.50 1.40 -5.77
C ASN A 99 -9.95 2.81 -5.52
N CYS A 100 -8.97 3.19 -6.33
CA CYS A 100 -8.15 4.38 -6.12
C CYS A 100 -8.98 5.64 -5.96
N PRO A 101 -8.78 6.40 -4.87
CA PRO A 101 -8.92 7.84 -4.87
C PRO A 101 -7.52 8.46 -4.81
N TYR A 102 -6.56 7.97 -5.61
CA TYR A 102 -5.34 8.75 -5.82
C TYR A 102 -5.70 9.87 -6.78
N LEU A 103 -5.93 11.05 -6.21
CA LEU A 103 -5.96 12.30 -6.93
C LEU A 103 -4.54 12.47 -7.48
N VAL A 104 -4.36 12.19 -8.76
CA VAL A 104 -3.12 12.54 -9.46
C VAL A 104 -3.36 13.89 -10.10
N GLY A 105 -2.52 14.87 -9.81
CA GLY A 105 -2.65 16.22 -10.35
C GLY A 105 -2.77 17.31 -9.29
N ASN A 106 -3.25 18.47 -9.73
CA ASN A 106 -3.39 19.65 -8.88
C ASN A 106 -4.46 19.40 -7.79
N PRO A 107 -4.20 19.69 -6.50
CA PRO A 107 -5.24 19.59 -5.45
C PRO A 107 -6.49 20.44 -5.73
N ALA A 108 -6.40 21.46 -6.60
CA ALA A 108 -7.54 22.25 -7.05
C ALA A 108 -8.39 21.58 -8.15
N ASN A 109 -7.86 20.55 -8.83
CA ASN A 109 -8.59 19.78 -9.84
C ASN A 109 -8.08 18.33 -9.85
N PRO A 110 -8.57 17.49 -8.93
CA PRO A 110 -8.10 16.13 -8.83
C PRO A 110 -8.59 15.29 -9.99
N VAL A 111 -7.66 14.80 -10.82
CA VAL A 111 -7.99 13.86 -11.88
C VAL A 111 -7.92 12.46 -11.28
N ILE A 112 -9.02 11.70 -11.38
CA ILE A 112 -9.04 10.27 -11.09
C ILE A 112 -8.00 9.63 -12.01
N ASN A 113 -7.02 8.93 -11.44
CA ASN A 113 -5.98 8.26 -12.24
C ASN A 113 -6.66 7.37 -13.31
N PRO A 114 -6.55 7.70 -14.62
CA PRO A 114 -7.19 6.93 -15.68
C PRO A 114 -6.54 5.55 -15.86
N LYS A 115 -5.41 5.28 -15.20
CA LYS A 115 -4.73 3.98 -15.15
C LYS A 115 -5.09 3.15 -13.90
N CYS A 116 -6.05 3.56 -13.07
CA CYS A 116 -6.53 2.68 -12.00
C CYS A 116 -7.46 1.63 -12.60
N ASP A 117 -6.85 0.52 -13.04
CA ASP A 117 -7.57 -0.71 -13.28
C ASP A 117 -8.32 -1.12 -12.01
N ALA A 118 -9.57 -1.54 -12.15
CA ALA A 118 -10.34 -2.06 -11.03
C ALA A 118 -9.61 -3.29 -10.45
N CYS A 119 -9.10 -3.15 -9.23
CA CYS A 119 -8.41 -4.24 -8.56
C CYS A 119 -9.41 -5.35 -8.24
N SER A 120 -9.02 -6.59 -8.53
CA SER A 120 -9.82 -7.78 -8.29
C SER A 120 -8.91 -8.92 -7.86
N GLN A 121 -9.46 -9.94 -7.19
CA GLN A 121 -8.69 -11.11 -6.75
C GLN A 121 -7.84 -11.76 -7.86
N SER A 122 -8.31 -11.71 -9.11
CA SER A 122 -7.65 -12.31 -10.28
C SER A 122 -6.79 -11.33 -11.08
N SER A 123 -6.67 -10.08 -10.65
CA SER A 123 -5.87 -9.09 -11.37
C SER A 123 -4.38 -9.40 -11.21
N SER A 124 -3.70 -9.50 -12.35
CA SER A 124 -2.25 -9.63 -12.40
C SER A 124 -1.54 -8.33 -12.03
N VAL A 125 -2.25 -7.21 -11.94
CA VAL A 125 -1.70 -5.88 -11.71
C VAL A 125 -1.86 -5.45 -10.26
N CYS A 126 -3.01 -5.69 -9.64
CA CYS A 126 -3.28 -5.31 -8.26
C CYS A 126 -4.29 -6.21 -7.56
N SER A 127 -4.01 -6.57 -6.31
CA SER A 127 -4.89 -7.44 -5.50
C SER A 127 -4.73 -7.11 -4.02
N PHE A 128 -5.83 -7.11 -3.27
CA PHE A 128 -5.78 -7.02 -1.82
C PHE A 128 -6.63 -8.13 -1.22
N THR A 129 -5.97 -9.08 -0.59
CA THR A 129 -6.62 -10.22 0.05
C THR A 129 -6.18 -10.34 1.50
N TYR A 130 -7.00 -10.98 2.32
CA TYR A 130 -6.59 -11.42 3.64
C TYR A 130 -6.97 -12.88 3.85
N THR A 131 -6.17 -13.60 4.62
CA THR A 131 -6.43 -14.99 4.99
C THR A 131 -6.62 -15.08 6.48
N VAL A 132 -7.72 -15.71 6.90
CA VAL A 132 -8.03 -15.94 8.31
C VAL A 132 -7.71 -17.39 8.64
N THR A 133 -6.83 -17.58 9.62
CA THR A 133 -6.50 -18.89 10.18
C THR A 133 -6.93 -18.98 11.63
N THR A 134 -7.47 -20.12 12.03
CA THR A 134 -7.83 -20.40 13.43
C THR A 134 -6.64 -21.00 14.16
N LEU A 135 -6.29 -20.40 15.30
CA LEU A 135 -5.24 -20.86 16.18
C LEU A 135 -5.82 -21.22 17.55
N PRO A 136 -5.30 -22.28 18.18
CA PRO A 136 -5.61 -22.55 19.58
C PRO A 136 -4.93 -21.49 20.44
N CYS A 137 -5.68 -20.46 20.86
CA CYS A 137 -5.22 -19.66 21.98
C CYS A 137 -5.59 -20.38 23.25
N GLY A 138 -4.62 -20.51 24.17
CA GLY A 138 -4.61 -21.42 25.33
C GLY A 138 -5.72 -21.25 26.39
N PHE A 139 -6.90 -20.75 26.02
CA PHE A 139 -8.12 -20.72 26.82
C PHE A 139 -8.89 -22.05 26.78
N ASN A 140 -8.19 -23.18 26.77
CA ASN A 140 -8.79 -24.51 26.92
C ASN A 140 -9.28 -24.71 28.35
N ALA A 141 -10.23 -23.89 28.80
CA ALA A 141 -11.06 -24.20 29.95
C ALA A 141 -12.04 -25.30 29.52
N ALA A 142 -11.98 -26.45 30.21
CA ALA A 142 -12.81 -27.60 29.91
C ALA A 142 -14.29 -27.22 29.84
N GLY A 143 -14.90 -27.34 28.64
CA GLY A 143 -16.34 -27.16 28.44
C GLY A 143 -16.78 -25.95 27.60
N MET A 144 -15.88 -25.07 27.12
CA MET A 144 -16.26 -24.02 26.17
C MET A 144 -16.27 -24.51 24.72
N ASP A 145 -17.31 -24.12 23.97
CA ASP A 145 -17.46 -24.38 22.54
C ASP A 145 -16.25 -23.82 21.77
N VAL A 146 -15.41 -24.75 21.31
CA VAL A 146 -14.16 -24.52 20.59
C VAL A 146 -14.37 -23.70 19.33
N THR A 147 -15.59 -23.55 18.81
CA THR A 147 -15.85 -22.75 17.61
C THR A 147 -15.88 -21.24 17.88
N ARG A 148 -16.13 -20.81 19.13
CA ARG A 148 -16.34 -19.39 19.48
C ARG A 148 -15.20 -18.76 20.28
N THR A 149 -14.34 -19.55 20.90
CA THR A 149 -13.20 -19.09 21.71
C THR A 149 -11.85 -19.25 21.03
N GLN A 150 -11.82 -19.63 19.75
CA GLN A 150 -10.60 -19.71 18.97
C GLN A 150 -10.07 -18.34 18.58
N CYS A 151 -8.76 -18.18 18.67
CA CYS A 151 -8.11 -16.98 18.17
C CYS A 151 -7.98 -17.05 16.67
N LYS A 152 -8.18 -15.91 16.02
CA LYS A 152 -8.06 -15.75 14.58
C LYS A 152 -6.76 -14.99 14.30
N GLN A 153 -5.88 -15.58 13.50
CA GLN A 153 -4.79 -14.85 12.87
C GLN A 153 -5.25 -14.39 11.50
N VAL A 154 -4.96 -13.13 11.19
CA VAL A 154 -5.29 -12.51 9.91
C VAL A 154 -4.00 -12.10 9.22
N ASP A 155 -3.73 -12.72 8.09
CA ASP A 155 -2.57 -12.41 7.24
C ASP A 155 -3.03 -11.61 6.03
N PHE A 156 -2.48 -10.42 5.84
CA PHE A 156 -2.80 -9.56 4.70
C PHE A 156 -1.80 -9.75 3.56
N SER A 157 -2.30 -9.80 2.33
CA SER A 157 -1.51 -9.80 1.11
C SER A 157 -1.97 -8.67 0.20
N LEU A 158 -1.06 -7.74 -0.09
CA LEU A 158 -1.34 -6.57 -0.92
C LEU A 158 -0.34 -6.53 -2.08
N LYS A 159 -0.87 -6.57 -3.30
CA LYS A 159 -0.15 -6.29 -4.53
C LYS A 159 -0.60 -4.94 -5.05
N TYR A 160 0.31 -3.97 -4.99
CA TYR A 160 0.03 -2.62 -5.45
C TYR A 160 0.40 -2.46 -6.93
N PRO A 161 -0.42 -1.79 -7.76
CA PRO A 161 -0.11 -1.61 -9.17
C PRO A 161 1.12 -0.72 -9.32
N ASP A 162 2.09 -1.17 -10.11
CA ASP A 162 3.20 -0.32 -10.53
C ASP A 162 2.75 0.43 -11.78
N ALA A 163 2.45 1.73 -11.64
CA ALA A 163 2.19 2.58 -12.79
C ALA A 163 3.50 2.72 -13.57
N ASN A 164 3.64 1.96 -14.65
CA ASN A 164 4.58 2.26 -15.74
C ASN A 164 4.22 3.59 -16.40
#